data_AF-A0A1J1LSK4-F1
#
_entry.id   AF-A0A1J1LSK4-F1
#
_cell.length_a   1.000
_cell.length_b   1.000
_cell.length_c   1.000
_cell.angle_alpha   90.00
_cell.angle_beta   90.00
_cell.angle_gamma   90.00
#
_symmetry.space_group_name_H-M   'P 1'
#
loop_
_entity.id
_entity.type
_entity.pdbx_description
1 polymer ?
#
loop_
_entity_poly.entity_id
_entity_poly.type
_entity_poly.pdbx_seq_one_letter_code
_entity_poly.pdbx_strand_id
1 'polypeptide(L)' 'MAICTDLEKDYNLALSHERIVIEHVNRSLKIFRILSSRYRNRRRRYGLRCNLLSAIYNYELTLGSKSENLSS' A
#
# COMPACT_ATOMS: atom_id res chain seq x y z
N MET A 1 -18.06 16.34 -24.86
CA MET A 1 -16.96 16.96 -24.08
C MET A 1 -17.46 17.04 -22.64
N ALA A 2 -17.01 16.15 -21.75
CA ALA A 2 -17.58 16.03 -20.41
C ALA A 2 -17.25 17.29 -19.59
N ILE A 3 -18.27 18.04 -19.22
CA ILE A 3 -18.16 19.17 -18.30
C ILE A 3 -18.13 18.54 -16.91
N CYS A 4 -16.92 18.34 -16.36
CA CYS A 4 -16.74 17.90 -14.98
C CYS A 4 -17.29 19.01 -14.07
N THR A 5 -18.42 18.72 -13.43
CA THR A 5 -19.06 19.62 -12.47
C THR A 5 -18.12 19.86 -11.29
N ASP A 6 -18.25 20.99 -10.59
CA ASP A 6 -17.32 21.32 -9.50
C ASP A 6 -17.36 20.27 -8.38
N LEU A 7 -18.51 19.64 -8.14
CA LEU A 7 -18.66 18.50 -7.24
C LEU A 7 -17.86 17.27 -7.67
N GLU A 8 -17.81 16.96 -8.98
CA GLU A 8 -17.01 15.86 -9.50
C GLU A 8 -15.50 16.14 -9.36
N LYS A 9 -15.08 17.39 -9.48
CA LYS A 9 -13.67 17.77 -9.28
C LYS A 9 -13.24 17.55 -7.83
N ASP A 10 -14.06 18.01 -6.88
CA ASP A 10 -13.79 17.85 -5.44
C ASP A 10 -13.77 16.37 -5.04
N TYR A 11 -14.72 15.58 -5.55
CA TYR A 11 -14.73 14.13 -5.36
C TYR A 11 -13.49 13.45 -5.92
N ASN A 12 -13.09 13.79 -7.15
CA ASN A 12 -11.91 13.22 -7.79
C ASN A 12 -10.62 13.62 -7.06
N LEU A 13 -10.57 14.83 -6.50
CA LEU A 13 -9.44 15.29 -5.69
C LEU A 13 -9.31 14.44 -4.43
N ALA A 14 -10.40 14.29 -3.66
CA ALA A 14 -10.41 13.46 -2.45
C ALA A 14 -10.00 12.00 -2.75
N LEU A 15 -10.55 11.43 -3.83
CA LEU A 15 -10.21 10.09 -4.29
C LEU A 15 -8.74 9.95 -4.69
N SER A 16 -8.17 10.98 -5.32
CA SER A 16 -6.76 11.03 -5.70
C SER A 16 -5.86 10.99 -4.46
N HIS A 17 -6.19 11.77 -3.42
CA HIS A 17 -5.44 11.77 -2.17
C HIS A 17 -5.43 10.39 -1.49
N GLU A 18 -6.56 9.70 -1.44
CA GLU A 18 -6.61 8.33 -0.90
C GLU A 18 -5.77 7.34 -1.72
N ARG A 19 -5.83 7.46 -3.06
CA ARG A 19 -5.06 6.59 -3.96
C ARG A 19 -3.57 6.75 -3.79
N ILE A 20 -3.06 7.95 -3.55
CA ILE A 20 -1.62 8.20 -3.35
C ILE A 20 -1.06 7.35 -2.20
N VAL A 21 -1.78 7.28 -1.08
CA VAL A 21 -1.39 6.46 0.08
C VAL A 21 -1.35 4.98 -0.29
N ILE A 22 -2.40 4.50 -0.97
CA ILE A 22 -2.50 3.11 -1.42
C ILE A 22 -1.39 2.76 -2.43
N GLU A 23 -1.06 3.67 -3.33
CA GLU A 23 0.02 3.51 -4.31
C GLU A 23 1.39 3.42 -3.65
N HIS A 24 1.65 4.20 -2.61
CA HIS A 24 2.89 4.11 -1.83
C HIS A 24 3.02 2.75 -1.15
N VAL A 25 1.96 2.27 -0.51
CA VAL A 25 1.94 0.91 0.09
C VAL A 25 2.15 -0.15 -0.97
N ASN A 26 1.41 -0.07 -2.09
CA ASN A 26 1.55 -1.02 -3.20
C ASN A 26 2.95 -1.00 -3.82
N ARG A 27 3.61 0.15 -3.90
CA ARG A 27 4.99 0.27 -4.39
C ARG A 27 5.95 -0.50 -3.49
N SER A 28 5.86 -0.30 -2.17
CA SER A 28 6.69 -1.03 -1.19
C SER A 28 6.42 -2.54 -1.23
N LEU A 29 5.15 -2.93 -1.37
CA LEU A 29 4.77 -4.34 -1.45
C LEU A 29 5.19 -5.02 -2.77
N LYS A 30 5.29 -4.28 -3.88
CA LYS A 30 5.76 -4.81 -5.17
C LYS A 30 7.25 -5.20 -5.18
N ILE A 31 8.02 -4.87 -4.15
CA ILE A 31 9.39 -5.40 -3.98
C ILE A 31 9.35 -6.94 -3.83
N PHE A 32 8.29 -7.47 -3.21
CA PHE A 32 8.15 -8.91 -3.02
C PHE A 32 7.74 -9.61 -4.32
N ARG A 33 8.51 -10.61 -4.74
CA ARG A 33 8.25 -11.44 -5.95
C ARG A 33 6.85 -12.07 -6.00
N ILE A 34 6.23 -12.30 -4.85
CA ILE A 34 4.86 -12.82 -4.75
C ILE A 34 3.80 -11.85 -5.29
N LEU A 35 4.09 -10.54 -5.30
CA LEU A 35 3.23 -9.48 -5.84
C LEU A 35 3.74 -8.93 -7.17
N SER A 36 5.05 -8.97 -7.46
CA SER A 36 5.60 -8.47 -8.73
C SER A 36 5.47 -9.42 -9.91
N SER A 37 5.35 -10.72 -9.66
CA SER A 37 5.30 -11.74 -10.72
C SER A 37 4.09 -12.66 -10.60
N ARG A 38 3.77 -13.43 -11.66
CA ARG A 38 2.63 -14.36 -11.65
C ARG A 38 2.86 -15.46 -10.61
N TYR A 39 2.18 -15.34 -9.49
CA TYR A 39 2.30 -16.31 -8.41
C TYR A 39 1.56 -17.62 -8.71
N ARG A 40 2.30 -18.74 -8.73
CA ARG A 40 1.76 -20.10 -8.86
C ARG A 40 1.33 -20.61 -7.48
N ASN A 41 0.24 -21.40 -7.41
CA ASN A 41 -0.34 -21.97 -6.17
C ASN A 41 -0.98 -20.96 -5.19
N ARG A 42 -1.75 -20.01 -5.72
CA ARG A 42 -2.44 -18.97 -4.93
C ARG A 42 -3.50 -19.51 -3.96
N ARG A 43 -4.12 -20.67 -4.25
CA ARG A 43 -5.22 -21.22 -3.44
C ARG A 43 -4.83 -21.79 -2.08
N ARG A 44 -3.60 -22.28 -1.89
CA ARG A 44 -3.25 -23.04 -0.67
C ARG A 44 -2.58 -22.24 0.44
N ARG A 45 -1.70 -21.28 0.10
CA ARG A 45 -0.87 -20.56 1.11
C ARG A 45 -0.66 -19.08 0.81
N TYR A 46 -1.43 -18.51 -0.12
CA TYR A 46 -1.26 -17.10 -0.48
C TYR A 46 -1.60 -16.19 0.69
N GLY A 47 -2.75 -16.40 1.35
CA GLY A 47 -3.15 -15.62 2.52
C GLY A 47 -2.10 -15.64 3.64
N LEU A 48 -1.58 -16.83 3.99
CA LEU A 48 -0.55 -16.95 5.02
C LEU A 48 0.73 -16.17 4.66
N ARG A 49 1.17 -16.23 3.40
CA ARG A 49 2.34 -15.50 2.93
C ARG A 49 2.10 -13.99 2.89
N CYS A 50 0.91 -13.56 2.48
CA CYS A 50 0.52 -12.15 2.53
C CYS A 50 0.48 -11.62 3.97
N ASN A 51 -0.06 -12.40 4.92
CA ASN A 51 -0.09 -12.02 6.34
C ASN A 51 1.31 -11.91 6.94
N LEU A 52 2.24 -12.80 6.54
CA LEU A 52 3.63 -12.68 6.98
C LEU A 52 4.28 -11.41 6.42
N LEU A 53 4.04 -11.10 5.15
CA LEU A 53 4.57 -9.89 4.52
C LEU A 53 3.99 -8.61 5.14
N SER A 54 2.69 -8.58 5.46
CA SER A 54 2.10 -7.44 6.16
C SER A 54 2.68 -7.27 7.55
N ALA A 55 2.93 -8.37 8.28
CA ALA A 55 3.57 -8.32 9.59
C ALA A 55 5.00 -7.73 9.50
N ILE A 56 5.80 -8.16 8.53
CA ILE A 56 7.16 -7.63 8.30
C ILE A 56 7.11 -6.14 7.94
N TYR A 57 6.25 -5.76 7.00
CA TYR A 57 6.09 -4.37 6.59
C TYR A 57 5.66 -3.46 7.74
N ASN A 58 4.69 -3.90 8.55
CA ASN A 58 4.24 -3.16 9.72
C ASN A 58 5.34 -3.04 10.78
N TYR A 59 6.16 -4.08 10.95
CA TYR A 59 7.30 -4.06 11.85
C TYR A 59 8.37 -3.05 11.38
N GLU A 60 8.72 -3.04 10.09
CA GLU A 60 9.67 -2.07 9.53
C GLU A 60 9.18 -0.62 9.66
N LEU A 61 7.88 -0.37 9.43
CA LEU A 61 7.26 0.95 9.67
C LEU A 61 7.37 1.37 11.15
N THR A 62 7.16 0.43 12.07
CA THR A 62 7.28 0.69 13.50
C THR A 62 8.72 0.95 13.93
N LEU A 63 9.70 0.31 13.29
CA LEU A 63 11.13 0.58 13.53
C LEU A 63 11.54 1.98 13.04
N GLY A 64 11.11 2.37 11.83
CA GLY A 64 11.41 3.70 11.29
C GLY A 64 10.81 4.84 12.13
N SER A 65 9.63 4.64 12.71
CA SER A 65 9.04 5.59 13.65
C SER A 65 9.75 5.60 15.02
N LYS A 66 10.29 4.46 15.47
CA LYS A 66 10.99 4.39 16.77
C LYS A 66 12.37 5.07 16.75
N SER A 67 13.04 5.15 15.61
CA SER A 67 14.30 5.90 15.48
C SER A 67 14.14 7.41 15.66
N GLU A 68 12.98 7.99 15.34
CA GLU A 68 12.74 9.45 15.53
C GLU A 68 12.39 9.81 16.98
N ASN A 69 11.82 8.87 17.73
CA ASN A 69 11.45 9.06 19.13
C ASN A 69 12.60 8.83 20.12
N LEU A 70 13.75 8.31 19.67
CA LEU A 70 14.94 8.12 20.50
C LEU A 70 15.94 9.29 20.39
N SER A 71 15.70 10.22 19.45
CA SER A 71 16.46 11.45 19.25
C SER A 71 15.77 12.70 19.79
N SER A 72 14.65 12.55 20.51
CA SER A 72 13.93 13.62 21.23
C SER A 72 14.05 13.43 22.73
#